data_AF-A0A2V7XQQ9-F1
#
_entry.id   AF-A0A2V7XQQ9-F1
#
_cell.length_a   1.000
_cell.length_b   1.000
_cell.length_c   1.000
_cell.angle_alpha   90.00
_cell.angle_beta   90.00
_cell.angle_gamma   90.00
#
_symmetry.space_group_name_H-M   'P 1'
#
loop_
_entity.id
_entity.type
_entity.pdbx_description
1 polymer ?
#
loop_
_entity_poly.entity_id
_entity_poly.type
_entity_poly.pdbx_seq_one_letter_code
_entity_poly.pdbx_strand_id
1 'polypeptide(L)'
;NKNSIGSANYEKWSETPVWKDEPGCVGDLSRSWTGTFHDPVISEEGRQFLAHLLLQLSDQQIHDLFAAGQIERRVVPGERPDRPRPTVDQWVGLFKKKRDEIVNRTCPH
;
A
#
# COMPACT_ATOMS: atom_id res chain seq x y z
N ASN A 1 9.84 5.60 -17.65
CA ASN A 1 9.33 4.24 -17.46
C ASN A 1 8.72 4.15 -16.05
N LYS A 2 7.42 4.46 -15.90
CA LYS A 2 6.75 4.72 -14.59
C LYS A 2 5.75 3.61 -14.19
N ASN A 3 5.77 2.47 -14.88
CA ASN A 3 4.85 1.33 -14.67
C ASN A 3 5.16 0.46 -13.44
N SER A 4 6.26 0.75 -12.73
CA SER A 4 6.75 -0.10 -11.64
C SER A 4 6.09 0.15 -10.28
N ILE A 5 5.40 1.28 -10.08
CA ILE A 5 4.75 1.62 -8.80
C ILE A 5 3.31 1.08 -8.73
N GLY A 6 2.61 1.02 -9.88
CA GLY A 6 1.24 0.46 -9.97
C GLY A 6 1.17 -1.04 -10.21
N SER A 7 2.29 -1.67 -10.58
CA SER A 7 2.45 -3.12 -10.52
C SER A 7 2.83 -3.49 -9.09
N ALA A 8 2.37 -4.62 -8.56
CA ALA A 8 2.64 -5.06 -7.19
C ALA A 8 4.14 -5.34 -6.94
N ASN A 9 4.97 -4.30 -6.98
CA ASN A 9 6.41 -4.31 -6.83
C ASN A 9 6.74 -4.16 -5.35
N TYR A 10 7.20 -5.24 -4.72
CA TYR A 10 7.40 -5.26 -3.27
C TYR A 10 8.42 -4.23 -2.80
N GLU A 11 9.55 -4.09 -3.50
CA GLU A 11 10.61 -3.15 -3.12
C GLU A 11 10.05 -1.71 -3.11
N LYS A 12 9.38 -1.31 -4.20
CA LYS A 12 8.77 0.02 -4.28
C LYS A 12 7.69 0.25 -3.24
N TRP A 13 6.77 -0.69 -3.08
CA TRP A 13 5.73 -0.58 -2.06
C TRP A 13 6.29 -0.55 -0.63
N SER A 14 7.41 -1.23 -0.37
CA SER A 14 8.04 -1.24 0.95
C SER A 14 8.68 0.11 1.32
N GLU A 15 9.14 0.86 0.31
CA GLU A 15 9.81 2.15 0.43
C GLU A 15 8.83 3.35 0.38
N THR A 16 7.67 3.21 -0.29
CA THR A 16 6.71 4.31 -0.45
C THR A 16 5.84 4.48 0.80
N PRO A 17 5.93 5.59 1.55
CA PRO A 17 5.04 5.85 2.69
C PRO A 17 3.58 5.98 2.25
N VAL A 18 2.62 5.78 3.15
CA VAL A 18 1.20 6.07 2.84
C VAL A 18 0.95 7.58 2.76
N TRP A 19 1.66 8.36 3.57
CA TRP A 19 1.47 9.80 3.70
C TRP A 19 2.68 10.56 3.16
N LYS A 20 2.42 11.67 2.48
CA LYS A 20 3.45 12.67 2.15
C LYS A 20 3.78 13.47 3.41
N ASP A 21 5.07 13.70 3.68
CA ASP A 21 5.63 14.26 4.94
C ASP A 21 5.26 15.74 5.25
N GLU A 22 3.99 16.11 5.12
CA GLU A 22 3.47 17.45 5.42
C GLU A 22 2.47 17.41 6.60
N PRO A 23 2.21 18.56 7.26
CA PRO A 23 1.30 18.62 8.41
C PRO A 23 -0.15 18.19 8.13
N GLY A 24 -0.54 18.02 6.85
CA GLY A 24 -1.85 17.49 6.46
C GLY A 24 -1.89 15.98 6.26
N CYS A 25 -3.08 15.43 6.07
CA CYS A 25 -3.27 14.05 5.61
C CYS A 25 -3.32 14.00 4.10
N VAL A 26 -2.14 14.08 3.49
CA VAL A 26 -1.95 13.97 2.05
C VAL A 26 -1.42 12.57 1.74
N GLY A 27 -2.19 11.78 0.99
CA GLY A 27 -1.72 10.45 0.57
C GLY A 27 -0.55 10.56 -0.41
N ASP A 28 0.48 9.75 -0.29
CA ASP A 28 1.57 9.66 -1.29
C ASP A 28 1.10 8.80 -2.46
N LEU A 29 0.39 9.45 -3.38
CA LEU A 29 -0.19 8.82 -4.57
C LEU A 29 0.34 9.54 -5.79
N SER A 30 1.46 9.01 -6.30
CA SER A 30 2.02 9.46 -7.57
C SER A 30 0.98 9.29 -8.69
N ARG A 31 0.89 10.32 -9.55
CA ARG A 31 -0.13 10.46 -10.62
C ARG A 31 -0.34 9.15 -11.39
N SER A 32 -1.56 8.63 -11.39
CA SER A 32 -1.95 7.53 -12.27
C SER A 32 -2.00 7.98 -13.74
N TRP A 33 -1.78 7.06 -14.68
CA TRP A 33 -1.65 7.35 -16.12
C TRP A 33 -2.88 8.04 -16.75
N THR A 34 -4.06 7.86 -16.18
CA THR A 34 -5.33 8.43 -16.67
C THR A 34 -5.98 9.45 -15.72
N GLY A 35 -5.34 9.75 -14.59
CA GLY A 35 -5.97 10.47 -13.48
C GLY A 35 -5.44 11.89 -13.25
N THR A 36 -6.36 12.80 -12.93
CA THR A 36 -6.06 14.06 -12.24
C THR A 36 -5.81 13.87 -10.74
N PHE A 37 -6.12 12.67 -10.22
CA PHE A 37 -5.98 12.31 -8.83
C PHE A 37 -4.50 12.13 -8.47
N HIS A 38 -3.97 13.09 -7.72
CA HIS A 38 -2.58 13.20 -7.31
C HIS A 38 -2.57 13.74 -5.88
N ASP A 39 -1.83 13.08 -4.99
CA ASP A 39 -1.65 13.52 -3.60
C ASP A 39 -2.95 13.99 -2.92
N PRO A 40 -3.95 13.11 -2.76
CA PRO A 40 -5.25 13.53 -2.27
C PRO A 40 -5.17 13.99 -0.81
N VAL A 41 -5.82 15.11 -0.51
CA VAL A 41 -6.12 15.51 0.86
C VAL A 41 -7.24 14.61 1.39
N ILE A 42 -6.98 13.94 2.49
CA ILE A 42 -7.88 12.99 3.15
C ILE A 42 -8.32 13.61 4.48
N SER A 43 -9.63 13.64 4.74
CA SER A 43 -10.15 14.11 6.03
C SER A 43 -9.89 13.07 7.13
N GLU A 44 -9.89 13.52 8.38
CA GLU A 44 -9.76 12.62 9.54
C GLU A 44 -10.87 11.58 9.56
N GLU A 45 -12.12 11.96 9.25
CA GLU A 45 -13.25 11.04 9.20
C GLU A 45 -13.06 9.98 8.09
N GLY A 46 -12.54 10.39 6.94
CA GLY A 46 -12.20 9.48 5.84
C GLY A 46 -11.10 8.50 6.22
N ARG A 47 -10.05 8.97 6.91
CA ARG A 47 -8.98 8.12 7.45
C ARG A 47 -9.55 7.13 8.46
N GLN A 48 -10.35 7.58 9.42
CA GLN A 48 -10.94 6.73 10.46
C GLN A 48 -11.89 5.68 9.88
N PHE A 49 -12.73 6.07 8.92
CA PHE A 49 -13.61 5.15 8.21
C PHE A 49 -12.81 4.03 7.54
N LEU A 50 -11.75 4.37 6.81
CA LEU A 50 -10.88 3.38 6.18
C LEU A 50 -10.14 2.52 7.21
N ALA A 51 -9.58 3.13 8.26
CA ALA A 51 -8.89 2.43 9.33
C ALA A 51 -9.80 1.38 10.00
N HIS A 52 -11.06 1.74 10.25
CA HIS A 52 -12.04 0.82 10.82
C HIS A 52 -12.29 -0.39 9.94
N LEU A 53 -12.46 -0.20 8.62
CA LEU A 53 -12.62 -1.30 7.67
C LEU A 53 -11.38 -2.20 7.60
N LEU A 54 -10.18 -1.62 7.57
CA LEU A 54 -8.94 -2.38 7.49
C LEU A 54 -8.66 -3.22 8.75
N LEU A 55 -9.13 -2.76 9.91
CA LEU A 55 -9.01 -3.49 11.18
C LEU A 55 -9.99 -4.67 11.31
N GLN A 56 -11.03 -4.75 10.47
CA GLN A 56 -11.94 -5.89 10.46
C GLN A 56 -11.35 -7.13 9.77
N LEU A 57 -10.27 -6.96 8.98
CA LEU A 57 -9.63 -8.06 8.27
C LEU A 57 -8.74 -8.86 9.21
N SER A 58 -9.03 -10.16 9.34
CA SER A 58 -8.19 -11.08 10.10
C SER A 58 -6.88 -11.39 9.36
N ASP A 59 -5.87 -11.82 10.11
CA ASP A 59 -4.59 -12.23 9.53
C ASP A 59 -4.73 -13.32 8.48
N GLN A 60 -5.65 -14.27 8.69
CA GLN A 60 -5.94 -15.33 7.73
C GLN A 60 -6.60 -14.77 6.47
N GLN A 61 -7.54 -13.84 6.59
CA GLN A 61 -8.18 -13.21 5.42
C GLN A 61 -7.17 -12.42 4.59
N ILE A 62 -6.26 -11.69 5.23
CA ILE A 62 -5.20 -10.95 4.53
C ILE A 62 -4.27 -11.94 3.80
N HIS A 63 -3.86 -13.02 4.47
CA HIS A 63 -3.05 -14.07 3.85
C HIS A 63 -3.75 -14.68 2.63
N ASP A 64 -5.02 -15.07 2.78
CA ASP A 64 -5.80 -15.73 1.74
C ASP A 64 -6.02 -14.83 0.52
N LEU A 65 -6.19 -13.51 0.71
CA LEU A 65 -6.27 -12.53 -0.37
C LEU A 65 -4.99 -12.54 -1.24
N PHE A 66 -3.81 -12.54 -0.62
CA PHE A 66 -2.54 -12.56 -1.34
C PHE A 66 -2.24 -13.93 -1.98
N ALA A 67 -2.56 -15.02 -1.28
CA ALA A 67 -2.39 -16.37 -1.77
C ALA A 67 -3.29 -16.65 -2.99
N ALA A 68 -4.59 -16.30 -2.90
CA ALA A 68 -5.53 -16.43 -4.01
C ALA A 68 -5.13 -15.57 -5.21
N GLY A 69 -4.57 -14.38 -4.96
CA GLY A 69 -4.00 -13.50 -5.97
C GLY A 69 -2.69 -13.99 -6.61
N GLN A 70 -2.14 -15.12 -6.14
CA GLN A 70 -0.88 -15.72 -6.57
C GLN A 70 0.28 -14.70 -6.62
N ILE A 71 0.39 -13.85 -5.59
CA ILE A 71 1.29 -12.69 -5.59
C ILE A 71 2.76 -13.09 -5.86
N GLU A 72 3.20 -14.23 -5.33
CA GLU A 72 4.55 -14.78 -5.51
C GLU A 72 4.85 -15.17 -6.98
N ARG A 73 3.80 -15.45 -7.77
CA ARG A 73 3.94 -15.83 -9.18
C ARG A 73 3.94 -14.63 -10.11
N ARG A 74 3.53 -13.45 -9.64
CA ARG A 74 3.48 -12.25 -10.49
C ARG A 74 4.87 -11.90 -11.01
N VAL A 75 4.93 -11.60 -12.30
CA VAL A 75 6.12 -11.04 -12.94
C VAL A 75 5.95 -9.53 -12.95
N VAL A 76 6.82 -8.83 -12.23
CA VAL A 76 6.73 -7.38 -12.09
C VAL A 76 7.82 -6.70 -12.92
N PRO A 77 7.47 -5.85 -13.90
CA PRO A 77 8.45 -5.12 -14.69
C PRO A 77 9.34 -4.23 -13.80
N GLY A 78 10.65 -4.40 -13.92
CA GLY A 78 11.64 -3.63 -13.17
C GLY A 78 12.00 -4.20 -11.79
N GLU A 79 11.45 -5.34 -11.41
CA GLU A 79 11.95 -6.12 -10.27
C GLU A 79 13.25 -6.85 -10.65
N ARG A 80 14.16 -6.97 -9.68
CA ARG A 80 15.49 -7.57 -9.88
C ARG A 80 15.38 -9.09 -10.03
N PRO A 81 15.76 -9.67 -11.18
CA PRO A 81 15.59 -11.10 -11.42
C PRO A 81 16.51 -11.98 -10.56
N ASP A 82 17.58 -11.40 -10.01
CA ASP A 82 18.57 -12.04 -9.13
C ASP A 82 18.12 -12.16 -7.67
N ARG A 83 17.02 -11.49 -7.28
CA ARG A 83 16.50 -11.57 -5.92
C ARG A 83 15.37 -12.60 -5.82
N PRO A 84 15.29 -13.34 -4.69
CA PRO A 84 14.13 -14.18 -4.43
C PRO A 84 12.88 -13.30 -4.38
N ARG A 85 11.80 -13.79 -4.99
CA ARG A 85 10.51 -13.10 -4.95
C ARG A 85 9.98 -13.10 -3.52
N PRO A 86 9.31 -12.02 -3.09
CA PRO A 86 8.73 -11.96 -1.77
C PRO A 86 7.63 -13.01 -1.59
N THR A 87 7.59 -13.63 -0.42
CA THR A 87 6.58 -14.62 -0.04
C THR A 87 5.23 -13.97 0.27
N VAL A 88 4.17 -14.77 0.32
CA VAL A 88 2.84 -14.31 0.80
C VAL A 88 2.97 -13.65 2.18
N ASP A 89 3.71 -14.26 3.11
CA ASP A 89 3.87 -13.70 4.46
C ASP A 89 4.60 -12.36 4.48
N GLN A 90 5.58 -12.15 3.59
CA GLN A 90 6.25 -10.86 3.44
C GLN A 90 5.27 -9.80 2.92
N TRP A 91 4.42 -10.15 1.95
CA TRP A 91 3.36 -9.27 1.47
C TRP A 91 2.31 -8.96 2.54
N VAL A 92 1.91 -9.95 3.35
CA VAL A 92 1.01 -9.77 4.49
C VAL A 92 1.64 -8.81 5.51
N GLY A 93 2.92 -8.99 5.84
CA GLY A 93 3.65 -8.10 6.74
C GLY A 93 3.71 -6.66 6.23
N LEU A 94 4.01 -6.47 4.94
CA LEU A 94 4.03 -5.16 4.31
C LEU A 94 2.65 -4.50 4.32
N PHE A 95 1.58 -5.25 4.00
CA PHE A 95 0.21 -4.75 4.06
C PHE A 95 -0.14 -4.25 5.47
N LYS A 96 0.16 -5.05 6.51
CA LYS A 96 -0.08 -4.67 7.90
C LYS A 96 0.70 -3.41 8.29
N LYS A 97 1.96 -3.30 7.88
CA LYS A 97 2.76 -2.08 8.10
C LYS A 97 2.07 -0.85 7.50
N LYS A 98 1.57 -0.94 6.27
CA LYS A 98 0.85 0.15 5.59
C LYS A 98 -0.50 0.47 6.25
N ARG A 99 -1.25 -0.54 6.68
CA ARG A 99 -2.45 -0.36 7.49
C ARG A 99 -2.12 0.40 8.78
N ASP A 100 -1.05 0.04 9.45
CA ASP A 100 -0.68 0.65 10.73
C ASP A 100 -0.24 2.11 10.53
N GLU A 101 0.36 2.47 9.38
CA GLU A 101 0.60 3.87 8.99
C GLU A 101 -0.72 4.68 8.86
N ILE A 102 -1.81 4.05 8.42
CA ILE A 102 -3.14 4.68 8.34
C ILE A 102 -3.76 4.80 9.73
N VAL A 103 -3.75 3.71 10.50
CA VAL A 103 -4.39 3.62 11.84
C VAL A 103 -3.74 4.58 12.83
N ASN A 104 -2.41 4.67 12.83
CA ASN A 104 -1.65 5.44 13.82
C ASN A 104 -1.44 6.92 13.44
N ARG A 105 -1.87 7.35 12.26
CA ARG A 105 -1.85 8.76 11.87
C ARG A 105 -3.04 9.49 12.52
N THR A 106 -2.84 10.73 12.92
CA THR A 106 -3.93 11.66 13.24
C THR A 106 -3.83 12.82 12.26
N CYS A 107 -4.93 13.13 11.57
CA CYS A 107 -5.01 14.28 10.67
C CYS A 107 -5.44 15.51 11.48
N PRO A 108 -4.58 16.53 11.67
CA PRO A 108 -5.02 17.78 12.29
C PRO A 108 -6.01 18.50 11.36
N HIS A 109 -6.98 19.19 11.96
CA HIS A 109 -7.94 20.06 11.28
C HIS A 109 -7.28 21.36 10.80
#